data_AF-A0A1V6PX88-F1
#
_entry.id   AF-A0A1V6PX88-F1
#
_cell.length_a   1.000
_cell.length_b   1.000
_cell.length_c   1.000
_cell.angle_alpha   90.00
_cell.angle_beta   90.00
_cell.angle_gamma   90.00
#
_symmetry.space_group_name_H-M   'P 1'
#
loop_
_entity.id
_entity.type
_entity.pdbx_description
1 polymer ?
#
loop_
_entity_poly.entity_id
_entity_poly.type
_entity_poly.pdbx_seq_one_letter_code
_entity_poly.pdbx_strand_id
1 'polypeptide(L)'
;MAEIPPNNPNHPRWLLDLENWAIRDYREIEDEVLQNGYGIISYTWGRWASWNQVPPDVPAGLQWPVPLVEVLPLGLARRVVSSMGIQYVWWDWMCVPQGNASTLQPELLEAKGQEVGKQMVIYQGAKRSIVWLHQTTWGKESPVEKLLKNQIPKQNLPEYLAAVDGLLQDIQAAEPWLTSGWTLQEGVLLSETLLLDHEGEALRDERFLHNQGQASVLDLTAGLTTFAIHIATAFLKMSETQDGGDYDEVVQFIRASDANYQNVAQFLGRLLRSGLIAYTKKSPLYILAGKFSRNYGVQEDQCWALLGALELANVTPWYSNVADMDRVKSVFFANLLQEHQWSTLLVAGAGEGEGEQKISQLPWHLKVTDGNYLPLGIFFDVNWKPDLPGLSWTYPSPLVKDAIHIQTKTGAPFAVLKARDNGSALCRRYEQLPTADEAGSIRILPVGPLEPSKALFFPIADLESRPNMPGSRCIEIIPTETGAHPAGIFRGVIDIWATEATFEKLHYTKLSMLSGV
;
A
#
# COMPACT_ATOMS: atom_id res chain seq x y z
N MET A 1 24.60 28.58 18.61
CA MET A 1 23.89 27.38 18.12
C MET A 1 24.78 26.73 17.08
N ALA A 2 24.91 25.40 17.10
CA ALA A 2 25.60 24.70 16.04
C ALA A 2 24.88 24.96 14.70
N GLU A 3 25.64 25.08 13.62
CA GLU A 3 25.07 25.24 12.28
C GLU A 3 24.30 23.97 11.89
N ILE A 4 23.11 24.12 11.31
CA ILE A 4 22.41 22.98 10.69
C ILE A 4 23.29 22.57 9.50
N PRO A 5 23.68 21.28 9.34
CA PRO A 5 24.47 20.86 8.20
C PRO A 5 23.79 21.25 6.86
N PRO A 6 24.40 21.06 5.68
CA PRO A 6 23.72 21.17 4.39
C PRO A 6 22.98 19.87 4.03
N ASN A 7 21.87 19.97 3.29
CA ASN A 7 21.13 18.77 2.88
C ASN A 7 21.96 17.96 1.86
N ASN A 8 21.92 16.63 1.99
CA ASN A 8 22.37 15.72 0.95
C ASN A 8 21.23 14.72 0.66
N PRO A 9 20.80 14.54 -0.60
CA PRO A 9 19.75 13.59 -0.95
C PRO A 9 20.15 12.12 -0.79
N ASN A 10 21.47 11.83 -0.70
CA ASN A 10 22.00 10.47 -0.76
C ASN A 10 22.29 9.84 0.61
N HIS A 11 22.25 10.61 1.69
CA HIS A 11 22.56 10.11 3.03
C HIS A 11 21.83 10.94 4.11
N PRO A 12 21.63 10.40 5.33
CA PRO A 12 21.05 11.17 6.43
C PRO A 12 21.94 12.35 6.77
N ARG A 13 21.33 13.38 7.37
CA ARG A 13 22.08 14.55 7.84
C ARG A 13 22.76 14.29 9.18
N TRP A 14 22.09 13.53 10.03
CA TRP A 14 22.55 13.20 11.37
C TRP A 14 22.48 11.70 11.62
N LEU A 15 23.43 11.20 12.39
CA LEU A 15 23.40 9.85 12.95
C LEU A 15 23.64 9.94 14.46
N LEU A 16 23.00 9.06 15.22
CA LEU A 16 23.27 8.87 16.63
C LEU A 16 24.47 7.93 16.78
N ASP A 17 25.51 8.39 17.46
CA ASP A 17 26.61 7.58 17.95
C ASP A 17 26.19 6.94 19.28
N LEU A 18 25.98 5.61 19.28
CA LEU A 18 25.54 4.87 20.45
C LEU A 18 26.63 4.72 21.53
N GLU A 19 27.90 4.74 21.13
CA GLU A 19 29.02 4.60 22.06
C GLU A 19 29.19 5.89 22.86
N ASN A 20 29.27 7.02 22.15
CA ASN A 20 29.44 8.34 22.75
C ASN A 20 28.13 8.99 23.21
N TRP A 21 26.98 8.40 22.85
CA TRP A 21 25.64 8.94 23.11
C TRP A 21 25.50 10.39 22.64
N ALA A 22 25.80 10.60 21.36
CA ALA A 22 25.84 11.94 20.76
C ALA A 22 25.30 11.95 19.32
N ILE A 23 24.63 13.03 18.94
CA ILE A 23 24.26 13.29 17.55
C ILE A 23 25.47 13.82 16.80
N ARG A 24 25.79 13.18 15.67
CA ARG A 24 26.91 13.52 14.80
C ARG A 24 26.39 14.00 13.45
N ASP A 25 27.03 15.01 12.89
CA ASP A 25 26.86 15.33 11.47
C ASP A 25 27.46 14.19 10.66
N TYR A 26 26.70 13.66 9.69
CA TYR A 26 27.16 12.57 8.82
C TYR A 26 28.54 12.87 8.19
N ARG A 27 28.80 14.12 7.80
CA ARG A 27 30.06 14.55 7.16
C ARG A 27 31.29 14.38 8.05
N GLU A 28 31.10 14.44 9.36
CA GLU A 28 32.21 14.30 10.33
C GLU A 28 32.61 12.84 10.54
N ILE A 29 31.74 11.91 10.17
CA ILE A 29 31.91 10.45 10.38
C ILE A 29 31.75 9.68 9.07
N GLU A 30 31.81 10.35 7.92
CA GLU A 30 31.51 9.77 6.61
C GLU A 30 32.41 8.58 6.30
N ASP A 31 33.72 8.71 6.53
CA ASP A 31 34.68 7.61 6.29
C ASP A 31 34.37 6.37 7.14
N GLU A 32 34.00 6.57 8.41
CA GLU A 32 33.64 5.48 9.33
C GLU A 32 32.32 4.82 8.92
N VAL A 33 31.33 5.61 8.49
CA VAL A 33 30.04 5.12 8.01
C VAL A 33 30.18 4.39 6.67
N LEU A 34 31.02 4.87 5.75
CA LEU A 34 31.31 4.19 4.50
C LEU A 34 32.00 2.84 4.73
N GLN A 35 32.86 2.74 5.75
CA GLN A 35 33.55 1.51 6.11
C GLN A 35 32.65 0.52 6.86
N ASN A 36 31.96 1.00 7.90
CA ASN A 36 31.27 0.15 8.87
C ASN A 36 29.77 0.05 8.62
N GLY A 37 29.18 1.02 7.93
CA GLY A 37 27.74 1.22 7.77
C GLY A 37 27.10 1.90 8.97
N TYR A 38 25.79 2.13 8.87
CA TYR A 38 24.93 2.55 9.98
C TYR A 38 23.69 1.65 10.08
N GLY A 39 23.06 1.66 11.24
CA GLY A 39 21.82 0.93 11.52
C GLY A 39 20.58 1.82 11.43
N ILE A 40 19.41 1.19 11.39
CA ILE A 40 18.12 1.87 11.47
C ILE A 40 17.17 1.17 12.43
N ILE A 41 16.30 1.93 13.06
CA ILE A 41 15.22 1.40 13.89
C ILE A 41 13.87 1.89 13.36
N SER A 42 12.90 0.98 13.32
CA SER A 42 11.50 1.24 13.05
C SER A 42 10.66 0.81 14.25
N TYR A 43 9.79 1.70 14.72
CA TYR A 43 8.97 1.54 15.92
C TYR A 43 7.93 2.67 15.99
N THR A 44 7.08 2.69 17.01
CA THR A 44 6.12 3.78 17.22
C THR A 44 6.38 4.45 18.57
N TRP A 45 6.29 5.79 18.63
CA TRP A 45 6.51 6.53 19.87
C TRP A 45 5.66 7.79 20.00
N GLY A 46 5.40 8.49 18.88
CA GLY A 46 4.80 9.82 18.89
C GLY A 46 3.45 9.94 19.59
N ARG A 47 2.68 8.85 19.67
CA ARG A 47 1.36 8.84 20.34
C ARG A 47 1.42 8.92 21.87
N TRP A 48 2.59 8.71 22.48
CA TRP A 48 2.80 8.86 23.93
C TRP A 48 3.78 10.00 24.27
N ALA A 49 4.10 10.84 23.28
CA ALA A 49 5.02 11.94 23.46
C ALA A 49 4.42 13.02 24.38
N SER A 50 5.10 13.30 25.47
CA SER A 50 4.86 14.43 26.36
C SER A 50 5.68 15.63 25.89
N TRP A 51 5.12 16.41 24.97
CA TRP A 51 5.79 17.54 24.30
C TRP A 51 6.30 18.65 25.23
N ASN A 52 5.76 18.73 26.45
CA ASN A 52 6.16 19.72 27.46
C ASN A 52 7.24 19.21 28.42
N GLN A 53 7.70 17.97 28.26
CA GLN A 53 8.67 17.32 29.13
C GLN A 53 9.86 16.82 28.32
N VAL A 54 11.05 16.91 28.91
CA VAL A 54 12.30 16.45 28.29
C VAL A 54 12.71 15.15 28.99
N PRO A 55 13.08 14.09 28.25
CA PRO A 55 13.53 12.86 28.88
C PRO A 55 14.88 13.07 29.58
N PRO A 56 15.17 12.31 30.65
CA PRO A 56 16.52 12.28 31.20
C PRO A 56 17.48 11.63 30.19
N ASP A 57 18.78 11.99 30.26
CA ASP A 57 19.85 11.38 29.46
C ASP A 57 19.67 11.51 27.94
N VAL A 58 19.31 12.71 27.47
CA VAL A 58 19.29 13.02 26.03
C VAL A 58 20.72 13.01 25.45
N PRO A 59 20.91 12.52 24.20
CA PRO A 59 22.20 12.57 23.52
C PRO A 59 22.79 13.98 23.43
N ALA A 60 24.11 14.09 23.56
CA ALA A 60 24.79 15.36 23.33
C ALA A 60 24.65 15.81 21.87
N GLY A 61 24.67 17.13 21.61
CA GLY A 61 24.66 17.68 20.25
C GLY A 61 23.28 17.83 19.59
N LEU A 62 22.19 17.48 20.28
CA LEU A 62 20.83 17.75 19.80
C LEU A 62 20.57 19.25 19.60
N GLN A 63 19.95 19.59 18.46
CA GLN A 63 19.64 20.98 18.10
C GLN A 63 18.16 21.36 18.32
N TRP A 64 17.32 20.41 18.74
CA TRP A 64 15.90 20.59 19.00
C TRP A 64 15.50 19.88 20.31
N PRO A 65 14.40 20.31 20.96
CA PRO A 65 13.86 19.58 22.10
C PRO A 65 13.31 18.23 21.66
N VAL A 66 13.68 17.17 22.38
CA VAL A 66 13.12 15.83 22.21
C VAL A 66 12.07 15.61 23.31
N PRO A 67 10.83 15.19 22.97
CA PRO A 67 9.79 14.99 23.96
C PRO A 67 10.02 13.72 24.79
N LEU A 68 9.60 13.71 26.05
CA LEU A 68 9.59 12.49 26.89
C LEU A 68 8.55 11.50 26.36
N VAL A 69 8.88 10.21 26.36
CA VAL A 69 7.93 9.11 26.09
C VAL A 69 8.01 8.14 27.26
N GLU A 70 7.07 8.22 28.21
CA GLU A 70 7.13 7.48 29.48
C GLU A 70 7.14 5.96 29.29
N VAL A 71 6.38 5.46 28.30
CA VAL A 71 6.31 4.03 27.98
C VAL A 71 7.56 3.50 27.27
N LEU A 72 8.46 4.39 26.84
CA LEU A 72 9.72 4.06 26.16
C LEU A 72 10.88 4.87 26.75
N PRO A 73 11.35 4.55 27.97
CA PRO A 73 12.48 5.24 28.56
C PRO A 73 13.74 5.14 27.68
N LEU A 74 14.51 6.23 27.57
CA LEU A 74 15.70 6.25 26.69
C LEU A 74 16.74 5.19 27.05
N GLY A 75 16.90 4.84 28.32
CA GLY A 75 17.81 3.76 28.72
C GLY A 75 17.39 2.38 28.19
N LEU A 76 16.09 2.09 28.14
CA LEU A 76 15.56 0.88 27.53
C LEU A 76 15.77 0.92 26.01
N ALA A 77 15.37 2.02 25.38
CA ALA A 77 15.51 2.18 23.94
C ALA A 77 16.97 2.10 23.48
N ARG A 78 17.91 2.73 24.21
CA ARG A 78 19.35 2.60 23.99
C ARG A 78 19.80 1.14 24.01
N ARG A 79 19.41 0.38 25.04
CA ARG A 79 19.75 -1.04 25.16
C ARG A 79 19.28 -1.85 23.95
N VAL A 80 18.02 -1.67 23.55
CA VAL A 80 17.44 -2.40 22.41
C VAL A 80 18.12 -1.98 21.10
N VAL A 81 18.31 -0.68 20.86
CA VAL A 81 18.99 -0.18 19.65
C VAL A 81 20.45 -0.68 19.58
N SER A 82 21.15 -0.72 20.72
CA SER A 82 22.52 -1.27 20.80
C SER A 82 22.61 -2.76 20.45
N SER A 83 21.51 -3.52 20.54
CA SER A 83 21.50 -4.96 20.16
C SER A 83 21.80 -5.18 18.67
N MET A 84 21.64 -4.16 17.82
CA MET A 84 22.03 -4.23 16.40
C MET A 84 23.53 -4.45 16.18
N GLY A 85 24.37 -4.18 17.19
CA GLY A 85 25.82 -4.35 17.10
C GLY A 85 26.46 -3.39 16.09
N ILE A 86 25.95 -2.16 15.98
CA ILE A 86 26.47 -1.11 15.10
C ILE A 86 26.55 0.21 15.86
N GLN A 87 27.64 0.97 15.65
CA GLN A 87 27.92 2.20 16.41
C GLN A 87 26.98 3.34 16.04
N TYR A 88 26.78 3.56 14.73
CA TYR A 88 25.97 4.66 14.22
C TYR A 88 24.58 4.18 13.84
N VAL A 89 23.56 4.90 14.28
CA VAL A 89 22.16 4.59 13.98
C VAL A 89 21.43 5.84 13.54
N TRP A 90 20.64 5.72 12.47
CA TRP A 90 19.61 6.69 12.19
C TRP A 90 18.34 6.29 12.96
N TRP A 91 17.97 7.14 13.91
CA TRP A 91 16.81 6.94 14.78
C TRP A 91 15.95 8.18 14.69
N ASP A 92 14.79 8.08 14.03
CA ASP A 92 13.92 9.22 13.70
C ASP A 92 13.65 10.16 14.89
N TRP A 93 13.41 9.64 16.09
CA TRP A 93 13.18 10.42 17.31
C TRP A 93 14.36 11.34 17.68
N MET A 94 15.58 10.95 17.30
CA MET A 94 16.85 11.63 17.60
C MET A 94 17.50 12.32 16.39
N CYS A 95 17.22 11.85 15.18
CA CYS A 95 17.86 12.27 13.93
C CYS A 95 16.94 13.10 13.03
N VAL A 96 15.66 13.28 13.39
CA VAL A 96 14.72 14.17 12.70
C VAL A 96 14.27 15.27 13.67
N PRO A 97 14.23 16.55 13.25
CA PRO A 97 13.72 17.63 14.10
C PRO A 97 12.29 17.37 14.58
N GLN A 98 12.11 17.40 15.91
CA GLN A 98 10.85 17.10 16.58
C GLN A 98 10.05 18.38 16.87
N GLY A 99 8.77 18.38 16.48
CA GLY A 99 7.87 19.52 16.65
C GLY A 99 7.13 19.91 15.36
N ASN A 100 6.56 21.11 15.36
CA ASN A 100 5.76 21.66 14.26
C ASN A 100 6.17 23.12 13.97
N ALA A 101 5.49 23.75 12.99
CA ALA A 101 5.79 25.11 12.55
C ALA A 101 5.63 26.20 13.64
N SER A 102 4.94 25.91 14.74
CA SER A 102 4.85 26.82 15.89
C SER A 102 6.00 26.66 16.91
N THR A 103 6.70 25.52 16.88
CA THR A 103 7.76 25.19 17.86
C THR A 103 9.15 25.10 17.26
N LEU A 104 9.27 24.84 15.96
CA LEU A 104 10.53 24.73 15.23
C LEU A 104 10.83 26.02 14.48
N GLN A 105 12.12 26.37 14.41
CA GLN A 105 12.60 27.42 13.51
C GLN A 105 12.39 26.99 12.04
N PRO A 106 12.17 27.94 11.11
CA PRO A 106 11.90 27.62 9.70
C PRO A 106 12.93 26.67 9.07
N GLU A 107 14.21 26.85 9.38
CA GLU A 107 15.30 26.03 8.83
C GLU A 107 15.26 24.59 9.36
N LEU A 108 14.86 24.38 10.63
CA LEU A 108 14.66 23.05 11.19
C LEU A 108 13.39 22.38 10.66
N LEU A 109 12.34 23.16 10.40
CA LEU A 109 11.12 22.64 9.78
C LEU A 109 11.38 22.21 8.33
N GLU A 110 12.19 22.97 7.59
CA GLU A 110 12.65 22.58 6.27
C GLU A 110 13.53 21.33 6.33
N ALA A 111 14.51 21.28 7.25
CA ALA A 111 15.35 20.12 7.47
C ALA A 111 14.53 18.87 7.83
N LYS A 112 13.46 19.00 8.63
CA LYS A 112 12.51 17.92 8.92
C LYS A 112 11.89 17.37 7.63
N GLY A 113 11.33 18.23 6.78
CA GLY A 113 10.74 17.81 5.51
C GLY A 113 11.76 17.12 4.59
N GLN A 114 12.99 17.61 4.56
CA GLN A 114 14.09 17.03 3.79
C GLN A 114 14.53 15.66 4.31
N GLU A 115 14.67 15.48 5.63
CA GLU A 115 14.99 14.16 6.22
C GLU A 115 13.87 13.15 5.98
N VAL A 116 12.61 13.55 6.17
CA VAL A 116 11.44 12.70 5.88
C VAL A 116 11.42 12.31 4.39
N GLY A 117 11.64 13.26 3.49
CA GLY A 117 11.62 13.03 2.05
C GLY A 117 12.65 12.04 1.54
N LYS A 118 13.77 11.86 2.25
CA LYS A 118 14.82 10.90 1.87
C LYS A 118 14.85 9.64 2.74
N GLN A 119 13.82 9.39 3.57
CA GLN A 119 13.73 8.17 4.38
C GLN A 119 13.96 6.90 3.56
N MET A 120 13.43 6.81 2.33
CA MET A 120 13.68 5.67 1.45
C MET A 120 15.18 5.43 1.22
N VAL A 121 15.93 6.50 0.91
CA VAL A 121 17.37 6.43 0.67
C VAL A 121 18.13 6.07 1.94
N ILE A 122 17.72 6.64 3.08
CA ILE A 122 18.32 6.33 4.39
C ILE A 122 18.09 4.85 4.75
N TYR A 123 16.87 4.33 4.54
CA TYR A 123 16.56 2.93 4.82
C TYR A 123 17.33 1.98 3.90
N GLN A 124 17.44 2.30 2.61
CA GLN A 124 18.21 1.51 1.65
C GLN A 124 19.72 1.55 1.93
N GLY A 125 20.23 2.64 2.48
CA GLY A 125 21.64 2.80 2.84
C GLY A 125 22.04 2.14 4.16
N ALA A 126 21.07 1.72 4.99
CA ALA A 126 21.34 1.09 6.27
C ALA A 126 21.87 -0.35 6.11
N LYS A 127 22.92 -0.69 6.87
CA LYS A 127 23.55 -2.02 6.85
C LYS A 127 22.91 -2.99 7.85
N ARG A 128 22.23 -2.44 8.85
CA ARG A 128 21.51 -3.17 9.90
C ARG A 128 20.18 -2.49 10.15
N SER A 129 19.20 -3.26 10.56
CA SER A 129 17.89 -2.74 10.91
C SER A 129 17.23 -3.62 11.96
N ILE A 130 16.34 -3.01 12.76
CA ILE A 130 15.41 -3.69 13.66
C ILE A 130 14.03 -3.05 13.56
N VAL A 131 13.00 -3.87 13.76
CA VAL A 131 11.64 -3.40 14.04
C VAL A 131 11.32 -3.75 15.48
N TRP A 132 11.07 -2.72 16.30
CA TRP A 132 10.84 -2.88 17.73
C TRP A 132 9.37 -2.78 18.08
N LEU A 133 8.77 -3.94 18.36
CA LEU A 133 7.38 -4.12 18.80
C LEU A 133 7.30 -3.92 20.31
N HIS A 134 7.48 -2.68 20.73
CA HIS A 134 7.78 -2.34 22.12
C HIS A 134 6.58 -2.50 23.09
N GLN A 135 5.37 -2.81 22.60
CA GLN A 135 4.21 -3.20 23.42
C GLN A 135 4.00 -4.72 23.43
N THR A 136 4.81 -5.46 22.67
CA THR A 136 4.76 -6.90 22.59
C THR A 136 5.79 -7.53 23.54
N THR A 137 5.48 -8.68 24.14
CA THR A 137 6.46 -9.49 24.88
C THR A 137 6.28 -10.95 24.48
N TRP A 138 7.36 -11.61 24.04
CA TRP A 138 7.29 -13.01 23.65
C TRP A 138 7.00 -13.91 24.86
N GLY A 139 6.25 -14.99 24.64
CA GLY A 139 5.85 -15.95 25.66
C GLY A 139 4.71 -15.52 26.58
N LYS A 140 4.18 -14.29 26.45
CA LYS A 140 3.05 -13.77 27.25
C LYS A 140 1.80 -13.54 26.40
N GLU A 141 1.07 -14.62 26.07
CA GLU A 141 -0.20 -14.60 25.30
C GLU A 141 -0.27 -13.54 24.16
N SER A 142 0.84 -13.27 23.47
CA SER A 142 0.93 -12.18 22.51
C SER A 142 0.08 -12.49 21.27
N PRO A 143 -0.86 -11.60 20.88
CA PRO A 143 -1.60 -11.76 19.63
C PRO A 143 -0.68 -11.83 18.42
N VAL A 144 0.41 -11.04 18.42
CA VAL A 144 1.39 -11.03 17.32
C VAL A 144 2.12 -12.38 17.26
N GLU A 145 2.49 -12.94 18.41
CA GLU A 145 3.09 -14.26 18.47
C GLU A 145 2.12 -15.35 18.00
N LYS A 146 0.83 -15.28 18.38
CA LYS A 146 -0.19 -16.22 17.92
C LYS A 146 -0.32 -16.20 16.39
N LEU A 147 -0.27 -15.02 15.77
CA LEU A 147 -0.25 -14.86 14.32
C LEU A 147 1.00 -15.51 13.70
N LEU A 148 2.19 -15.10 14.14
CA LEU A 148 3.47 -15.57 13.63
C LEU A 148 3.64 -17.09 13.78
N LYS A 149 3.13 -17.65 14.87
CA LYS A 149 3.13 -19.09 15.14
C LYS A 149 1.89 -19.80 14.60
N ASN A 150 1.08 -19.19 13.74
CA ASN A 150 -0.10 -19.80 13.13
C ASN A 150 -0.96 -20.61 14.14
N GLN A 151 -1.20 -20.05 15.33
CA GLN A 151 -1.88 -20.71 16.45
C GLN A 151 -3.40 -20.50 16.42
N ILE A 152 -3.95 -20.14 15.26
CA ILE A 152 -5.39 -19.97 15.07
C ILE A 152 -6.02 -21.37 14.99
N PRO A 153 -7.00 -21.70 15.86
CA PRO A 153 -7.67 -23.00 15.79
C PRO A 153 -8.28 -23.23 14.41
N LYS A 154 -7.86 -24.32 13.74
CA LYS A 154 -8.45 -24.75 12.48
C LYS A 154 -9.82 -25.39 12.77
N GLN A 155 -10.86 -24.56 12.78
CA GLN A 155 -12.27 -24.95 12.93
C GLN A 155 -12.95 -24.98 11.55
N ASN A 156 -14.29 -24.97 11.49
CA ASN A 156 -14.99 -24.77 10.23
C ASN A 156 -14.67 -23.38 9.65
N LEU A 157 -14.83 -23.20 8.33
CA LEU A 157 -14.44 -21.97 7.66
C LEU A 157 -15.03 -20.68 8.30
N PRO A 158 -16.34 -20.56 8.60
CA PRO A 158 -16.88 -19.39 9.30
C PRO A 158 -16.18 -19.04 10.61
N GLU A 159 -15.98 -20.04 11.46
CA GLU A 159 -15.32 -19.86 12.76
C GLU A 159 -13.84 -19.48 12.58
N TYR A 160 -13.17 -20.06 11.59
CA TYR A 160 -11.80 -19.72 11.24
C TYR A 160 -11.67 -18.27 10.74
N LEU A 161 -12.56 -17.84 9.83
CA LEU A 161 -12.58 -16.45 9.33
C LEU A 161 -12.81 -15.46 10.48
N ALA A 162 -13.77 -15.76 11.37
CA ALA A 162 -14.01 -14.94 12.56
C ALA A 162 -12.82 -14.90 13.52
N ALA A 163 -12.12 -16.02 13.70
CA ALA A 163 -10.93 -16.10 14.54
C ALA A 163 -9.76 -15.29 13.95
N VAL A 164 -9.56 -15.32 12.63
CA VAL A 164 -8.57 -14.47 11.95
C VAL A 164 -8.93 -12.99 12.10
N ASP A 165 -10.19 -12.62 11.87
CA ASP A 165 -10.66 -11.23 11.98
C ASP A 165 -10.48 -10.69 13.41
N GLY A 166 -10.84 -11.50 14.42
CA GLY A 166 -10.61 -11.18 15.83
C GLY A 166 -9.12 -11.03 16.16
N LEU A 167 -8.28 -11.93 15.66
CA LEU A 167 -6.83 -11.82 15.87
C LEU A 167 -6.24 -10.56 15.24
N LEU A 168 -6.72 -10.15 14.05
CA LEU A 168 -6.29 -8.92 13.40
C LEU A 168 -6.64 -7.67 14.22
N GLN A 169 -7.82 -7.66 14.86
CA GLN A 169 -8.22 -6.60 15.78
C GLN A 169 -7.35 -6.60 17.03
N ASP A 170 -7.09 -7.78 17.61
CA ASP A 170 -6.26 -7.93 18.81
C ASP A 170 -4.82 -7.47 18.57
N ILE A 171 -4.18 -7.84 17.44
CA ILE A 171 -2.81 -7.40 17.14
C ILE A 171 -2.73 -5.88 16.91
N GLN A 172 -3.73 -5.28 16.27
CA GLN A 172 -3.75 -3.84 16.01
C GLN A 172 -3.99 -3.02 17.29
N ALA A 173 -4.79 -3.58 18.22
CA ALA A 173 -4.99 -3.00 19.54
C ALA A 173 -3.75 -3.15 20.43
N ALA A 174 -3.08 -4.31 20.37
CA ALA A 174 -1.95 -4.64 21.23
C ALA A 174 -0.62 -4.00 20.76
N GLU A 175 -0.39 -3.89 19.45
CA GLU A 175 0.88 -3.41 18.90
C GLU A 175 0.69 -2.15 18.02
N PRO A 176 0.98 -0.97 18.58
CA PRO A 176 0.86 0.33 17.93
C PRO A 176 1.66 0.49 16.65
N TRP A 177 2.77 -0.23 16.48
CA TRP A 177 3.50 -0.27 15.22
C TRP A 177 2.56 -0.70 14.08
N LEU A 178 1.74 -1.74 14.27
CA LEU A 178 0.81 -2.22 13.24
C LEU A 178 -0.30 -1.23 12.87
N THR A 179 -0.46 -0.14 13.62
CA THR A 179 -1.45 0.92 13.34
C THR A 179 -0.81 2.27 13.02
N SER A 180 0.50 2.37 12.86
CA SER A 180 1.19 3.60 12.48
C SER A 180 1.21 3.77 10.95
N GLY A 181 0.94 4.98 10.47
CA GLY A 181 1.05 5.32 9.04
C GLY A 181 2.41 5.00 8.42
N TRP A 182 3.49 5.21 9.19
CA TRP A 182 4.87 4.94 8.76
C TRP A 182 5.16 3.46 8.53
N THR A 183 4.45 2.58 9.25
CA THR A 183 4.67 1.13 9.20
C THR A 183 4.37 0.51 7.84
N LEU A 184 3.55 1.14 6.99
CA LEU A 184 3.36 0.65 5.63
C LEU A 184 4.64 0.80 4.79
N GLN A 185 5.34 1.92 4.92
CA GLN A 185 6.63 2.12 4.26
C GLN A 185 7.72 1.27 4.89
N GLU A 186 7.81 1.29 6.21
CA GLU A 186 8.79 0.50 6.94
C GLU A 186 8.60 -0.99 6.67
N GLY A 187 7.35 -1.46 6.62
CA GLY A 187 7.00 -2.84 6.32
C GLY A 187 7.50 -3.33 4.96
N VAL A 188 7.50 -2.44 3.96
CA VAL A 188 8.01 -2.73 2.60
C VAL A 188 9.54 -2.62 2.55
N LEU A 189 10.10 -1.55 3.13
CA LEU A 189 11.55 -1.29 3.07
C LEU A 189 12.36 -2.20 3.98
N LEU A 190 11.76 -2.69 5.06
CA LEU A 190 12.35 -3.53 6.12
C LEU A 190 11.71 -4.92 6.16
N SER A 191 11.24 -5.45 5.02
CA SER A 191 10.55 -6.74 4.97
C SER A 191 11.37 -7.90 5.56
N GLU A 192 12.69 -7.90 5.38
CA GLU A 192 13.58 -8.94 5.94
C GLU A 192 14.08 -8.62 7.37
N THR A 193 13.68 -7.49 7.94
CA THR A 193 14.17 -7.02 9.24
C THR A 193 13.56 -7.81 10.40
N LEU A 194 14.39 -8.09 11.41
CA LEU A 194 14.00 -8.79 12.63
C LEU A 194 12.92 -8.03 13.41
N LEU A 195 11.96 -8.78 13.94
CA LEU A 195 11.01 -8.30 14.94
C LEU A 195 11.57 -8.54 16.34
N LEU A 196 11.74 -7.47 17.10
CA LEU A 196 12.14 -7.52 18.50
C LEU A 196 10.96 -7.16 19.41
N ASP A 197 10.82 -7.84 20.54
CA ASP A 197 9.82 -7.48 21.55
C ASP A 197 10.28 -6.33 22.45
N HIS A 198 9.49 -6.04 23.49
CA HIS A 198 9.77 -5.01 24.50
C HIS A 198 11.20 -5.05 25.04
N GLU A 199 11.76 -6.24 25.29
CA GLU A 199 13.08 -6.39 25.88
C GLU A 199 14.22 -6.42 24.85
N GLY A 200 13.89 -6.39 23.56
CA GLY A 200 14.85 -6.50 22.46
C GLY A 200 15.12 -7.95 22.05
N GLU A 201 14.27 -8.90 22.48
CA GLU A 201 14.44 -10.31 22.15
C GLU A 201 13.73 -10.65 20.84
N ALA A 202 14.30 -11.58 20.08
CA ALA A 202 13.72 -12.05 18.83
C ALA A 202 12.91 -13.35 19.04
N LEU A 203 11.76 -13.46 18.40
CA LEU A 203 10.97 -14.69 18.41
C LEU A 203 11.65 -15.75 17.53
N ARG A 204 11.93 -16.93 18.10
CA ARG A 204 12.51 -18.08 17.37
C ARG A 204 11.50 -19.19 17.14
N ASP A 205 11.51 -19.75 15.94
CA ASP A 205 10.68 -20.90 15.55
C ASP A 205 11.22 -21.54 14.26
N GLU A 206 11.06 -22.86 14.11
CA GLU A 206 11.51 -23.62 12.92
C GLU A 206 10.76 -23.22 11.64
N ARG A 207 9.60 -22.58 11.78
CA ARG A 207 8.78 -22.12 10.65
C ARG A 207 9.31 -20.85 9.98
N PHE A 208 10.14 -20.07 10.68
CA PHE A 208 10.75 -18.87 10.10
C PHE A 208 11.89 -19.30 9.19
N LEU A 209 11.67 -19.24 7.89
CA LEU A 209 12.63 -19.73 6.88
C LEU A 209 13.83 -18.79 6.71
N HIS A 210 13.68 -17.53 7.12
CA HIS A 210 14.68 -16.48 7.01
C HIS A 210 15.37 -16.23 8.37
N ASN A 211 16.44 -15.42 8.35
CA ASN A 211 17.09 -14.91 9.56
C ASN A 211 17.45 -15.97 10.63
N GLN A 212 17.89 -17.15 10.20
CA GLN A 212 18.31 -18.23 11.10
C GLN A 212 17.21 -18.66 12.09
N GLY A 213 15.95 -18.72 11.62
CA GLY A 213 14.82 -19.14 12.44
C GLY A 213 14.28 -18.04 13.35
N GLN A 214 14.50 -16.77 13.02
CA GLN A 214 13.98 -15.61 13.76
C GLN A 214 12.90 -14.89 12.96
N ALA A 215 11.83 -14.49 13.63
CA ALA A 215 10.71 -13.79 13.00
C ALA A 215 11.16 -12.44 12.41
N SER A 216 10.67 -12.15 11.20
CA SER A 216 10.86 -10.88 10.52
C SER A 216 9.52 -10.24 10.14
N VAL A 217 9.58 -9.01 9.63
CA VAL A 217 8.41 -8.31 9.10
C VAL A 217 7.69 -9.11 8.03
N LEU A 218 8.41 -9.82 7.15
CA LEU A 218 7.84 -10.65 6.10
C LEU A 218 6.91 -11.72 6.69
N ASP A 219 7.30 -12.32 7.82
CA ASP A 219 6.53 -13.38 8.47
C ASP A 219 5.15 -12.88 8.97
N LEU A 220 5.00 -11.59 9.26
CA LEU A 220 3.68 -11.00 9.62
C LEU A 220 2.69 -11.05 8.45
N THR A 221 3.20 -11.05 7.21
CA THR A 221 2.37 -10.89 6.02
C THR A 221 2.25 -12.17 5.20
N ALA A 222 3.26 -13.05 5.22
CA ALA A 222 3.33 -14.20 4.33
C ALA A 222 2.15 -15.17 4.48
N GLY A 223 1.81 -15.52 5.73
CA GLY A 223 0.69 -16.42 6.03
C GLY A 223 -0.66 -15.83 5.64
N LEU A 224 -0.90 -14.56 5.98
CA LEU A 224 -2.13 -13.85 5.67
C LEU A 224 -2.28 -13.62 4.15
N THR A 225 -1.20 -13.30 3.46
CA THR A 225 -1.18 -13.12 1.99
C THR A 225 -1.50 -14.44 1.29
N THR A 226 -0.89 -15.55 1.71
CA THR A 226 -1.19 -16.88 1.18
C THR A 226 -2.66 -17.24 1.38
N PHE A 227 -3.20 -16.94 2.56
CA PHE A 227 -4.61 -17.19 2.85
C PHE A 227 -5.55 -16.32 1.99
N ALA A 228 -5.24 -15.04 1.83
CA ALA A 228 -5.98 -14.13 0.95
C ALA A 228 -5.98 -14.61 -0.51
N ILE A 229 -4.83 -15.08 -1.02
CA ILE A 229 -4.71 -15.66 -2.37
C ILE A 229 -5.59 -16.91 -2.51
N HIS A 230 -5.64 -17.77 -1.50
CA HIS A 230 -6.50 -18.96 -1.53
C HIS A 230 -7.99 -18.60 -1.63
N ILE A 231 -8.45 -17.64 -0.81
CA ILE A 231 -9.83 -17.12 -0.88
C ILE A 231 -10.11 -16.49 -2.25
N ALA A 232 -9.20 -15.64 -2.74
CA ALA A 232 -9.33 -14.98 -4.04
C ALA A 232 -9.41 -15.99 -5.20
N THR A 233 -8.59 -17.05 -5.14
CA THR A 233 -8.62 -18.17 -6.09
C THR A 233 -9.96 -18.90 -6.05
N ALA A 234 -10.54 -19.10 -4.86
CA ALA A 234 -11.86 -19.73 -4.73
C ALA A 234 -12.96 -18.90 -5.43
N PHE A 235 -12.94 -17.58 -5.30
CA PHE A 235 -13.88 -16.72 -6.05
C PHE A 235 -13.70 -16.82 -7.56
N LEU A 236 -12.46 -16.87 -8.06
CA LEU A 236 -12.21 -17.08 -9.49
C LEU A 236 -12.72 -18.43 -9.96
N LYS A 237 -12.43 -19.53 -9.25
CA LYS A 237 -12.95 -20.87 -9.57
C LYS A 237 -14.48 -20.90 -9.61
N MET A 238 -15.13 -20.22 -8.67
CA MET A 238 -16.59 -20.10 -8.64
C MET A 238 -17.13 -19.32 -9.85
N SER A 239 -16.42 -18.29 -10.32
CA SER A 239 -16.81 -17.55 -11.53
C SER A 239 -16.72 -18.38 -12.82
N GLU A 240 -15.87 -19.43 -12.82
CA GLU A 240 -15.62 -20.30 -13.97
C GLU A 240 -16.57 -21.52 -14.03
N THR A 241 -16.87 -22.10 -12.87
CA THR A 241 -17.59 -23.38 -12.77
C THR A 241 -19.03 -23.16 -12.30
N GLN A 242 -20.00 -23.47 -13.16
CA GLN A 242 -21.40 -23.58 -12.75
C GLN A 242 -21.70 -24.95 -12.11
N ASP A 243 -20.89 -25.97 -12.40
CA ASP A 243 -21.11 -27.33 -11.93
C ASP A 243 -20.37 -27.64 -10.62
N GLY A 244 -21.05 -28.38 -9.74
CA GLY A 244 -20.64 -28.71 -8.37
C GLY A 244 -19.44 -29.66 -8.19
N GLY A 245 -18.54 -29.74 -9.18
CA GLY A 245 -17.42 -30.70 -9.19
C GLY A 245 -16.16 -30.27 -8.44
N ASP A 246 -16.15 -29.09 -7.82
CA ASP A 246 -14.99 -28.61 -7.05
C ASP A 246 -15.04 -29.14 -5.60
N TYR A 247 -13.93 -29.72 -5.16
CA TYR A 247 -13.75 -30.26 -3.81
C TYR A 247 -13.10 -29.26 -2.84
N ASP A 248 -12.80 -28.03 -3.29
CA ASP A 248 -12.29 -26.96 -2.44
C ASP A 248 -13.37 -26.48 -1.46
N GLU A 249 -13.09 -26.61 -0.16
CA GLU A 249 -14.02 -26.27 0.93
C GLU A 249 -14.49 -24.81 0.86
N VAL A 250 -13.61 -23.88 0.48
CA VAL A 250 -13.94 -22.46 0.38
C VAL A 250 -14.91 -22.23 -0.78
N VAL A 251 -14.70 -22.87 -1.93
CA VAL A 251 -15.62 -22.80 -3.08
C VAL A 251 -16.99 -23.36 -2.71
N GLN A 252 -17.03 -24.51 -2.04
CA GLN A 252 -18.30 -25.13 -1.62
C GLN A 252 -19.04 -24.24 -0.62
N PHE A 253 -18.34 -23.66 0.34
CA PHE A 253 -18.93 -22.77 1.33
C PHE A 253 -19.52 -21.50 0.69
N ILE A 254 -18.76 -20.82 -0.17
CA ILE A 254 -19.20 -19.62 -0.90
C ILE A 254 -20.44 -19.95 -1.75
N ARG A 255 -20.44 -21.08 -2.47
CA ARG A 255 -21.53 -21.49 -3.37
C ARG A 255 -22.82 -21.87 -2.62
N ALA A 256 -22.73 -22.24 -1.35
CA ALA A 256 -23.90 -22.70 -0.59
C ALA A 256 -24.96 -21.61 -0.37
N SER A 257 -24.60 -20.32 -0.36
CA SER A 257 -25.55 -19.21 -0.31
C SER A 257 -24.92 -17.85 -0.65
N ASP A 258 -25.74 -16.90 -1.12
CA ASP A 258 -25.31 -15.51 -1.30
C ASP A 258 -24.80 -14.87 0.00
N ALA A 259 -25.36 -15.26 1.15
CA ALA A 259 -24.91 -14.78 2.45
C ALA A 259 -23.47 -15.22 2.74
N ASN A 260 -23.11 -16.47 2.41
CA ASN A 260 -21.74 -16.97 2.54
C ASN A 260 -20.79 -16.25 1.58
N TYR A 261 -21.21 -16.05 0.32
CA TYR A 261 -20.44 -15.24 -0.64
C TYR A 261 -20.11 -13.87 -0.05
N GLN A 262 -21.12 -13.15 0.43
CA GLN A 262 -20.95 -11.81 0.97
C GLN A 262 -20.05 -11.81 2.21
N ASN A 263 -20.24 -12.78 3.12
CA ASN A 263 -19.41 -12.89 4.32
C ASN A 263 -17.91 -13.06 3.97
N VAL A 264 -17.59 -13.99 3.07
CA VAL A 264 -16.20 -14.23 2.66
C VAL A 264 -15.62 -13.06 1.87
N ALA A 265 -16.42 -12.41 1.01
CA ALA A 265 -15.98 -11.26 0.23
C ALA A 265 -15.69 -10.04 1.11
N GLN A 266 -16.52 -9.81 2.13
CA GLN A 266 -16.31 -8.77 3.14
C GLN A 266 -15.09 -9.06 4.00
N PHE A 267 -14.92 -10.31 4.43
CA PHE A 267 -13.72 -10.74 5.15
C PHE A 267 -12.45 -10.47 4.33
N LEU A 268 -12.43 -10.86 3.05
CA LEU A 268 -11.29 -10.59 2.16
C LEU A 268 -11.04 -9.09 2.01
N GLY A 269 -12.08 -8.28 1.90
CA GLY A 269 -11.98 -6.81 1.89
C GLY A 269 -11.30 -6.26 3.15
N ARG A 270 -11.75 -6.68 4.34
CA ARG A 270 -11.11 -6.31 5.62
C ARG A 270 -9.66 -6.77 5.70
N LEU A 271 -9.40 -8.00 5.26
CA LEU A 271 -8.06 -8.58 5.23
C LEU A 271 -7.11 -7.74 4.35
N LEU A 272 -7.55 -7.33 3.15
CA LEU A 272 -6.77 -6.44 2.27
C LEU A 272 -6.52 -5.06 2.89
N ARG A 273 -7.47 -4.54 3.69
CA ARG A 273 -7.34 -3.25 4.38
C ARG A 273 -6.59 -3.30 5.71
N SER A 274 -6.31 -4.48 6.22
CA SER A 274 -5.51 -4.66 7.45
C SER A 274 -4.08 -4.10 7.33
N GLY A 275 -3.62 -3.86 6.09
CA GLY A 275 -2.26 -3.48 5.79
C GLY A 275 -1.28 -4.59 6.20
N LEU A 276 -1.68 -5.86 6.19
CA LEU A 276 -0.80 -7.02 6.41
C LEU A 276 -0.78 -7.97 5.21
N ILE A 277 -1.24 -7.49 4.06
CA ILE A 277 -1.28 -8.26 2.81
C ILE A 277 -0.32 -7.65 1.81
N ALA A 278 0.52 -8.49 1.24
CA ALA A 278 1.40 -8.18 0.11
C ALA A 278 2.22 -6.89 0.30
N TYR A 279 3.07 -6.84 1.34
CA TYR A 279 4.14 -5.83 1.48
C TYR A 279 5.17 -5.96 0.37
N THR A 280 4.81 -5.53 -0.83
CA THR A 280 5.66 -5.60 -2.01
C THR A 280 5.67 -4.24 -2.70
N LYS A 281 6.86 -3.85 -3.16
CA LYS A 281 7.11 -2.55 -3.81
C LYS A 281 6.33 -2.34 -5.12
N LYS A 282 5.86 -3.44 -5.75
CA LYS A 282 5.29 -3.45 -7.10
C LYS A 282 3.76 -3.47 -7.14
N SER A 283 3.10 -3.20 -6.02
CA SER A 283 1.64 -3.26 -5.98
C SER A 283 1.07 -2.12 -5.13
N PRO A 284 1.06 -0.89 -5.68
CA PRO A 284 0.74 0.33 -4.92
C PRO A 284 -0.64 0.28 -4.26
N LEU A 285 -1.60 -0.40 -4.91
CA LEU A 285 -2.98 -0.50 -4.45
C LEU A 285 -3.13 -1.26 -3.13
N TYR A 286 -2.25 -2.21 -2.79
CA TYR A 286 -2.31 -2.89 -1.48
C TYR A 286 -1.86 -1.97 -0.35
N ILE A 287 -0.77 -1.21 -0.58
CA ILE A 287 -0.29 -0.21 0.37
C ILE A 287 -1.36 0.85 0.60
N LEU A 288 -1.99 1.32 -0.47
CA LEU A 288 -3.08 2.30 -0.38
C LEU A 288 -4.33 1.73 0.29
N ALA A 289 -4.72 0.48 0.01
CA ALA A 289 -5.83 -0.16 0.72
C ALA A 289 -5.52 -0.33 2.22
N GLY A 290 -4.29 -0.70 2.56
CA GLY A 290 -3.80 -0.86 3.93
C GLY A 290 -3.80 0.43 4.76
N LYS A 291 -3.78 1.60 4.11
CA LYS A 291 -3.90 2.93 4.75
C LYS A 291 -5.11 3.02 5.68
N PHE A 292 -6.20 2.32 5.37
CA PHE A 292 -7.46 2.35 6.15
C PHE A 292 -7.30 1.92 7.60
N SER A 293 -6.34 1.04 7.90
CA SER A 293 -6.09 0.58 9.27
C SER A 293 -4.95 1.35 9.96
N ARG A 294 -4.53 2.49 9.40
CA ARG A 294 -3.42 3.29 9.93
C ARG A 294 -3.89 4.62 10.51
N ASN A 295 -3.15 5.04 11.54
CA ASN A 295 -3.30 6.33 12.18
C ASN A 295 -2.13 7.23 11.79
N TYR A 296 -2.45 8.51 11.60
CA TYR A 296 -1.51 9.53 11.18
C TYR A 296 -1.51 10.66 12.21
N GLY A 297 -0.32 11.01 12.72
CA GLY A 297 -0.18 12.13 13.66
C GLY A 297 -0.38 13.49 12.98
N VAL A 298 -0.12 13.57 11.68
CA VAL A 298 -0.27 14.74 10.83
C VAL A 298 -1.02 14.34 9.56
N GLN A 299 -1.91 15.19 9.05
CA GLN A 299 -2.79 14.80 7.94
C GLN A 299 -2.00 14.51 6.66
N GLU A 300 -0.97 15.31 6.37
CA GLU A 300 -0.14 15.19 5.17
C GLU A 300 0.62 13.84 5.11
N ASP A 301 0.91 13.23 6.26
CA ASP A 301 1.59 11.94 6.34
C ASP A 301 0.71 10.79 5.80
N GLN A 302 -0.59 11.01 5.60
CA GLN A 302 -1.45 10.10 4.82
C GLN A 302 -0.93 9.84 3.40
N CYS A 303 -0.04 10.70 2.89
CA CYS A 303 0.65 10.53 1.62
C CYS A 303 2.17 10.45 1.84
N TRP A 304 2.75 11.36 2.63
CA TRP A 304 4.21 11.44 2.79
C TRP A 304 4.83 10.21 3.44
N ALA A 305 4.13 9.56 4.36
CA ALA A 305 4.63 8.33 4.99
C ALA A 305 4.65 7.11 4.05
N LEU A 306 4.14 7.24 2.81
CA LEU A 306 4.06 6.15 1.83
C LEU A 306 5.05 6.29 0.68
N LEU A 307 5.79 7.41 0.60
CA LEU A 307 6.67 7.70 -0.54
C LEU A 307 7.70 6.59 -0.79
N GLY A 308 8.35 6.10 0.26
CA GLY A 308 9.33 5.02 0.15
C GLY A 308 8.73 3.64 -0.13
N ALA A 309 7.53 3.37 0.39
CA ALA A 309 6.81 2.12 0.11
C ALA A 309 6.45 1.97 -1.37
N LEU A 310 6.25 3.12 -2.02
CA LEU A 310 5.76 3.26 -3.39
C LEU A 310 6.86 3.76 -4.34
N GLU A 311 8.11 3.81 -3.89
CA GLU A 311 9.29 4.22 -4.66
C GLU A 311 9.19 5.61 -5.32
N LEU A 312 8.50 6.55 -4.68
CA LEU A 312 8.27 7.92 -5.18
C LEU A 312 9.45 8.85 -4.84
N ALA A 313 10.59 8.65 -5.51
CA ALA A 313 11.86 9.29 -5.18
C ALA A 313 11.95 10.81 -5.41
N ASN A 314 11.09 11.39 -6.27
CA ASN A 314 11.19 12.79 -6.72
C ASN A 314 10.16 13.72 -6.06
N VAL A 315 9.68 13.35 -4.87
CA VAL A 315 8.70 14.13 -4.11
C VAL A 315 9.36 14.65 -2.84
N THR A 316 9.38 15.98 -2.68
CA THR A 316 9.81 16.61 -1.44
C THR A 316 8.59 16.89 -0.56
N PRO A 317 8.42 16.23 0.60
CA PRO A 317 7.35 16.53 1.54
C PRO A 317 7.42 17.97 2.04
N TRP A 318 6.25 18.54 2.31
CA TRP A 318 6.11 19.82 3.00
C TRP A 318 5.00 19.75 4.04
N TYR A 319 5.11 20.62 5.04
CA TYR A 319 4.15 20.76 6.14
C TYR A 319 3.79 22.23 6.28
N SER A 320 2.50 22.54 6.40
CA SER A 320 1.99 23.91 6.56
C SER A 320 1.14 24.06 7.81
N ASN A 321 0.94 25.30 8.27
CA ASN A 321 0.06 25.60 9.42
C ASN A 321 -1.40 25.20 9.16
N VAL A 322 -1.82 25.22 7.89
CA VAL A 322 -3.11 24.72 7.43
C VAL A 322 -2.81 23.68 6.36
N ALA A 323 -3.20 22.43 6.61
CA ALA A 323 -2.94 21.33 5.68
C ALA A 323 -3.71 21.56 4.37
N ASP A 324 -3.00 21.63 3.25
CA ASP A 324 -3.58 21.63 1.90
C ASP A 324 -3.61 20.19 1.37
N MET A 325 -4.49 19.38 1.94
CA MET A 325 -4.56 17.96 1.64
C MET A 325 -4.90 17.67 0.18
N ASP A 326 -5.64 18.56 -0.48
CA ASP A 326 -5.97 18.37 -1.89
C ASP A 326 -4.71 18.52 -2.77
N ARG A 327 -3.87 19.53 -2.51
CA ARG A 327 -2.59 19.67 -3.19
C ARG A 327 -1.63 18.52 -2.87
N VAL A 328 -1.54 18.10 -1.60
CA VAL A 328 -0.73 16.96 -1.16
C VAL A 328 -1.11 15.71 -1.95
N LYS A 329 -2.41 15.35 -1.94
CA LYS A 329 -2.94 14.17 -2.65
C LYS A 329 -2.74 14.28 -4.15
N SER A 330 -2.85 15.47 -4.72
CA SER A 330 -2.66 15.70 -6.16
C SER A 330 -1.21 15.49 -6.60
N VAL A 331 -0.24 16.07 -5.88
CA VAL A 331 1.18 15.85 -6.15
C VAL A 331 1.54 14.39 -5.96
N PHE A 332 1.06 13.77 -4.88
CA PHE A 332 1.28 12.35 -4.61
C PHE A 332 0.70 11.47 -5.72
N PHE A 333 -0.55 11.71 -6.13
CA PHE A 333 -1.20 10.94 -7.18
C PHE A 333 -0.51 11.07 -8.55
N ALA A 334 -0.09 12.28 -8.93
CA ALA A 334 0.61 12.50 -10.18
C ALA A 334 1.92 11.68 -10.26
N ASN A 335 2.69 11.66 -9.17
CA ASN A 335 3.92 10.88 -9.07
C ASN A 335 3.63 9.37 -9.01
N LEU A 336 2.58 8.97 -8.29
CA LEU A 336 2.13 7.58 -8.24
C LEU A 336 1.75 7.07 -9.63
N LEU A 337 0.96 7.83 -10.38
CA LEU A 337 0.56 7.47 -11.74
C LEU A 337 1.77 7.42 -12.68
N GLN A 338 2.70 8.37 -12.54
CA GLN A 338 3.92 8.39 -13.33
C GLN A 338 4.77 7.12 -13.10
N GLU A 339 4.95 6.71 -11.86
CA GLU A 339 5.77 5.55 -11.49
C GLU A 339 5.07 4.23 -11.84
N HIS A 340 3.81 4.08 -11.41
CA HIS A 340 3.13 2.78 -11.40
C HIS A 340 2.21 2.54 -12.59
N GLN A 341 1.92 3.59 -13.39
CA GLN A 341 1.16 3.52 -14.64
C GLN A 341 -0.10 2.64 -14.51
N TRP A 342 -0.26 1.66 -15.40
CA TRP A 342 -1.43 0.79 -15.49
C TRP A 342 -1.76 0.00 -14.23
N SER A 343 -0.78 -0.26 -13.36
CA SER A 343 -1.04 -0.97 -12.09
C SER A 343 -1.92 -0.16 -11.14
N THR A 344 -1.95 1.18 -11.26
CA THR A 344 -2.87 2.06 -10.51
C THR A 344 -4.34 1.89 -10.91
N LEU A 345 -4.60 1.27 -12.07
CA LEU A 345 -5.95 1.04 -12.60
C LEU A 345 -6.38 -0.43 -12.50
N LEU A 346 -5.62 -1.26 -11.78
CA LEU A 346 -5.95 -2.67 -11.56
C LEU A 346 -7.01 -2.82 -10.45
N VAL A 347 -8.18 -2.23 -10.69
CA VAL A 347 -9.28 -2.09 -9.73
C VAL A 347 -10.59 -2.54 -10.36
N ALA A 348 -11.51 -2.98 -9.51
CA ALA A 348 -12.87 -3.33 -9.91
C ALA A 348 -13.67 -2.07 -10.31
N GLY A 349 -14.71 -2.25 -11.12
CA GLY A 349 -15.69 -1.21 -11.36
C GLY A 349 -16.49 -0.91 -10.11
N ALA A 350 -17.03 0.30 -9.98
CA ALA A 350 -18.14 0.50 -9.04
C ALA A 350 -19.36 -0.30 -9.54
N GLY A 351 -20.09 -0.99 -8.66
CA GLY A 351 -21.27 -1.82 -8.99
C GLY A 351 -22.46 -1.05 -9.61
N GLU A 352 -23.69 -1.56 -9.44
CA GLU A 352 -24.95 -0.78 -9.61
C GLU A 352 -25.78 -0.69 -8.27
N GLY A 353 -25.94 0.50 -7.66
CA GLY A 353 -26.32 0.72 -6.25
C GLY A 353 -25.98 2.10 -5.62
N GLU A 354 -26.72 2.56 -4.60
CA GLU A 354 -26.63 3.93 -4.03
C GLU A 354 -25.24 4.32 -3.46
N GLY A 355 -24.48 3.37 -2.90
CA GLY A 355 -23.14 3.63 -2.37
C GLY A 355 -22.08 3.86 -3.44
N GLU A 356 -22.33 3.47 -4.68
CA GLU A 356 -21.39 3.70 -5.80
C GLU A 356 -21.31 5.14 -6.22
N GLN A 357 -22.40 5.90 -6.06
CA GLN A 357 -22.40 7.32 -6.42
C GLN A 357 -21.27 8.03 -5.69
N LYS A 358 -21.02 7.71 -4.42
CA LYS A 358 -19.95 8.33 -3.66
C LYS A 358 -18.57 8.08 -4.25
N ILE A 359 -18.15 6.82 -4.41
CA ILE A 359 -16.81 6.52 -4.94
C ILE A 359 -16.71 7.00 -6.38
N SER A 360 -17.68 6.69 -7.23
CA SER A 360 -17.67 7.05 -8.66
C SER A 360 -17.62 8.57 -8.91
N GLN A 361 -18.14 9.40 -7.99
CA GLN A 361 -18.08 10.87 -8.08
C GLN A 361 -16.77 11.49 -7.58
N LEU A 362 -15.93 10.73 -6.86
CA LEU A 362 -14.67 11.26 -6.38
C LEU A 362 -13.70 11.52 -7.55
N PRO A 363 -12.88 12.58 -7.49
CA PRO A 363 -11.74 12.74 -8.38
C PRO A 363 -10.74 11.57 -8.29
N TRP A 364 -9.99 11.32 -9.36
CA TRP A 364 -8.99 10.25 -9.47
C TRP A 364 -7.97 10.28 -8.32
N HIS A 365 -7.44 11.46 -7.98
CA HIS A 365 -6.47 11.57 -6.90
C HIS A 365 -7.09 11.17 -5.56
N LEU A 366 -8.33 11.53 -5.27
CA LEU A 366 -8.99 11.10 -4.03
C LEU A 366 -9.34 9.61 -4.05
N LYS A 367 -9.85 9.08 -5.17
CA LYS A 367 -10.16 7.65 -5.33
C LYS A 367 -8.98 6.76 -5.00
N VAL A 368 -7.82 7.08 -5.59
CA VAL A 368 -6.64 6.24 -5.51
C VAL A 368 -5.87 6.52 -4.22
N THR A 369 -5.57 7.78 -3.89
CA THR A 369 -4.68 8.10 -2.76
C THR A 369 -5.28 7.86 -1.38
N ASP A 370 -6.61 7.87 -1.29
CA ASP A 370 -7.30 7.46 -0.06
C ASP A 370 -7.47 5.96 0.05
N GLY A 371 -7.07 5.18 -0.96
CA GLY A 371 -7.17 3.72 -0.93
C GLY A 371 -8.61 3.24 -1.06
N ASN A 372 -9.51 4.03 -1.67
CA ASN A 372 -10.91 3.66 -1.78
C ASN A 372 -11.08 2.38 -2.60
N TYR A 373 -10.21 2.14 -3.58
CA TYR A 373 -10.22 0.91 -4.37
C TYR A 373 -9.50 -0.26 -3.68
N LEU A 374 -10.12 -1.44 -3.76
CA LEU A 374 -9.48 -2.70 -3.41
C LEU A 374 -8.66 -3.23 -4.59
N PRO A 375 -7.45 -3.77 -4.34
CA PRO A 375 -6.57 -4.27 -5.41
C PRO A 375 -7.12 -5.55 -6.03
N LEU A 376 -7.21 -5.60 -7.38
CA LEU A 376 -7.56 -6.84 -8.08
C LEU A 376 -6.39 -7.81 -8.25
N GLY A 377 -5.15 -7.37 -8.02
CA GLY A 377 -3.97 -8.22 -8.12
C GLY A 377 -3.99 -9.43 -7.17
N ILE A 378 -4.91 -9.50 -6.20
CA ILE A 378 -5.01 -10.63 -5.27
C ILE A 378 -5.65 -11.85 -5.93
N PHE A 379 -6.45 -11.60 -6.96
CA PHE A 379 -7.13 -12.64 -7.71
C PHE A 379 -6.21 -13.24 -8.78
N PHE A 380 -5.25 -12.47 -9.30
CA PHE A 380 -4.48 -12.89 -10.45
C PHE A 380 -3.16 -12.14 -10.58
N ASP A 381 -2.21 -12.81 -11.21
CA ASP A 381 -1.03 -12.15 -11.76
C ASP A 381 -1.38 -11.40 -13.06
N VAL A 382 -0.56 -10.39 -13.37
CA VAL A 382 -0.74 -9.58 -14.58
C VAL A 382 0.49 -9.66 -15.47
N ASN A 383 0.31 -10.33 -16.61
CA ASN A 383 1.27 -10.33 -17.71
C ASN A 383 0.94 -9.15 -18.63
N TRP A 384 1.45 -7.97 -18.26
CA TRP A 384 1.23 -6.74 -19.02
C TRP A 384 1.64 -6.91 -20.48
N LYS A 385 0.81 -6.40 -21.39
CA LYS A 385 1.19 -6.33 -22.80
C LYS A 385 2.44 -5.47 -22.97
N PRO A 386 3.34 -5.82 -23.89
CA PRO A 386 4.45 -4.94 -24.22
C PRO A 386 3.92 -3.65 -24.85
N ASP A 387 4.69 -2.57 -24.71
CA ASP A 387 4.46 -1.30 -25.41
C ASP A 387 3.09 -0.64 -25.15
N LEU A 388 2.52 -0.83 -23.95
CA LEU A 388 1.33 -0.11 -23.56
C LEU A 388 1.56 1.42 -23.66
N PRO A 389 0.55 2.20 -24.12
CA PRO A 389 0.60 3.66 -24.08
C PRO A 389 0.85 4.15 -22.66
N GLY A 390 1.47 5.32 -22.54
CA GLY A 390 1.65 5.97 -21.25
C GLY A 390 0.34 6.56 -20.74
N LEU A 391 0.25 6.65 -19.41
CA LEU A 391 -0.79 7.37 -18.71
C LEU A 391 -0.28 8.75 -18.28
N SER A 392 -1.12 9.76 -18.47
CA SER A 392 -0.95 11.08 -17.85
C SER A 392 -2.26 11.49 -17.19
N TRP A 393 -2.25 12.51 -16.35
CA TRP A 393 -3.42 12.96 -15.63
C TRP A 393 -3.54 14.47 -15.68
N THR A 394 -4.78 14.94 -15.78
CA THR A 394 -5.11 16.35 -15.68
C THR A 394 -5.93 16.59 -14.43
N TYR A 395 -5.41 17.44 -13.56
CA TYR A 395 -6.05 17.82 -12.30
C TYR A 395 -7.37 18.57 -12.56
N PRO A 396 -8.45 18.28 -11.80
CA PRO A 396 -9.73 18.96 -11.94
C PRO A 396 -9.63 20.47 -11.77
N SER A 397 -10.24 21.23 -12.67
CA SER A 397 -10.48 22.66 -12.48
C SER A 397 -11.87 23.04 -13.02
N PRO A 398 -12.40 24.25 -12.74
CA PRO A 398 -13.72 24.65 -13.23
C PRO A 398 -13.91 24.53 -14.76
N LEU A 399 -12.83 24.53 -15.53
CA LEU A 399 -12.84 24.44 -17.00
C LEU A 399 -12.34 23.09 -17.53
N VAL A 400 -11.80 22.22 -16.67
CA VAL A 400 -11.10 21.00 -17.08
C VAL A 400 -11.56 19.83 -16.24
N LYS A 401 -12.16 18.83 -16.90
CA LYS A 401 -12.61 17.60 -16.26
C LYS A 401 -11.41 16.80 -15.77
N ASP A 402 -11.56 16.22 -14.58
CA ASP A 402 -10.61 15.27 -14.02
C ASP A 402 -10.53 14.01 -14.89
N ALA A 403 -9.36 13.76 -15.48
CA ALA A 403 -9.19 12.73 -16.48
C ALA A 403 -7.78 12.15 -16.49
N ILE A 404 -7.71 10.82 -16.62
CA ILE A 404 -6.49 10.11 -17.00
C ILE A 404 -6.48 9.97 -18.51
N HIS A 405 -5.37 10.32 -19.15
CA HIS A 405 -5.20 10.23 -20.60
C HIS A 405 -4.30 9.06 -20.97
N ILE A 406 -4.75 8.28 -21.94
CA ILE A 406 -4.00 7.20 -22.58
C ILE A 406 -3.39 7.78 -23.86
N GLN A 407 -2.06 7.78 -23.96
CA GLN A 407 -1.34 8.31 -25.12
C GLN A 407 0.04 7.67 -25.29
N THR A 408 0.44 7.40 -26.53
CA THR A 408 1.79 6.91 -26.82
C THR A 408 2.80 8.06 -26.81
N LYS A 409 4.06 7.79 -26.42
CA LYS A 409 5.11 8.83 -26.38
C LYS A 409 5.37 9.47 -27.75
N THR A 410 5.15 8.73 -28.83
CA THR A 410 5.35 9.17 -30.21
C THR A 410 4.11 9.84 -30.81
N GLY A 411 2.96 9.82 -30.13
CA GLY A 411 1.67 10.20 -30.68
C GLY A 411 1.13 9.23 -31.74
N ALA A 412 1.79 8.07 -31.93
CA ALA A 412 1.29 7.00 -32.78
C ALA A 412 -0.07 6.48 -32.29
N PRO A 413 -0.98 6.11 -33.20
CA PRO A 413 -2.27 5.58 -32.81
C PRO A 413 -2.13 4.23 -32.12
N PHE A 414 -3.01 3.96 -31.16
CA PHE A 414 -3.15 2.67 -30.48
C PHE A 414 -4.57 2.12 -30.68
N ALA A 415 -4.70 0.79 -30.59
CA ALA A 415 -5.95 0.10 -30.81
C ALA A 415 -6.80 0.02 -29.53
N VAL A 416 -8.09 0.24 -29.68
CA VAL A 416 -9.15 0.02 -28.68
C VAL A 416 -10.20 -0.86 -29.33
N LEU A 417 -10.76 -1.80 -28.58
CA LEU A 417 -11.73 -2.75 -29.10
C LEU A 417 -13.15 -2.26 -28.84
N LYS A 418 -14.03 -2.40 -29.83
CA LYS A 418 -15.47 -2.20 -29.69
C LYS A 418 -16.19 -3.46 -30.13
N ALA A 419 -17.08 -3.99 -29.30
CA ALA A 419 -17.85 -5.18 -29.64
C ALA A 419 -18.75 -4.90 -30.86
N ARG A 420 -18.77 -5.82 -31.83
CA ARG A 420 -19.71 -5.76 -32.94
C ARG A 420 -21.08 -6.27 -32.48
N ASP A 421 -22.15 -5.77 -33.09
CA ASP A 421 -23.53 -6.16 -32.75
C ASP A 421 -23.79 -7.67 -32.93
N ASN A 422 -23.04 -8.32 -33.83
CA ASN A 422 -23.12 -9.76 -34.10
C ASN A 422 -21.93 -10.56 -33.52
N GLY A 423 -21.07 -9.92 -32.74
CA GLY A 423 -19.90 -10.55 -32.15
C GLY A 423 -20.30 -11.42 -30.96
N SER A 424 -19.70 -12.61 -30.86
CA SER A 424 -19.81 -13.45 -29.65
C SER A 424 -18.54 -13.31 -28.82
N ALA A 425 -18.69 -12.90 -27.57
CA ALA A 425 -17.64 -12.84 -26.56
C ALA A 425 -18.19 -13.36 -25.24
N LEU A 426 -17.28 -13.89 -24.41
CA LEU A 426 -17.52 -14.13 -23.00
C LEU A 426 -16.75 -13.08 -22.20
N CYS A 427 -17.27 -12.72 -21.04
CA CYS A 427 -16.58 -11.83 -20.14
C CYS A 427 -16.77 -12.21 -18.68
N ARG A 428 -15.84 -11.74 -17.85
CA ARG A 428 -15.95 -11.73 -16.39
C ARG A 428 -15.68 -10.31 -15.90
N ARG A 429 -16.60 -9.79 -15.10
CA ARG A 429 -16.51 -8.46 -14.49
C ARG A 429 -16.21 -8.56 -13.01
N TYR A 430 -15.59 -7.50 -12.52
CA TYR A 430 -15.24 -7.32 -11.12
C TYR A 430 -15.92 -6.04 -10.64
N GLU A 431 -16.69 -6.14 -9.57
CA GLU A 431 -17.44 -5.03 -9.02
C GLU A 431 -17.05 -4.82 -7.56
N GLN A 432 -16.70 -3.59 -7.21
CA GLN A 432 -16.49 -3.22 -5.84
C GLN A 432 -17.83 -2.76 -5.24
N LEU A 433 -18.24 -3.46 -4.18
CA LEU A 433 -19.46 -3.17 -3.45
C LEU A 433 -19.12 -2.47 -2.12
N PRO A 434 -19.91 -1.46 -1.71
CA PRO A 434 -19.77 -0.86 -0.39
C PRO A 434 -20.17 -1.85 0.71
N THR A 435 -19.63 -1.66 1.90
CA THR A 435 -19.97 -2.44 3.10
C THR A 435 -20.25 -1.50 4.26
N ALA A 436 -20.95 -1.97 5.29
CA ALA A 436 -21.34 -1.15 6.43
C ALA A 436 -20.13 -0.64 7.24
N ASP A 437 -19.03 -1.39 7.22
CA ASP A 437 -17.74 -1.05 7.85
C ASP A 437 -16.80 -0.25 6.93
N GLU A 438 -17.30 0.21 5.77
CA GLU A 438 -16.55 0.95 4.74
C GLU A 438 -15.35 0.17 4.14
N ALA A 439 -15.14 -1.08 4.54
CA ALA A 439 -14.06 -1.91 4.02
C ALA A 439 -14.25 -2.24 2.52
N GLY A 440 -15.48 -2.19 2.03
CA GLY A 440 -15.82 -2.65 0.70
C GLY A 440 -15.60 -4.15 0.53
N SER A 441 -16.07 -4.67 -0.60
CA SER A 441 -15.81 -6.06 -1.01
C SER A 441 -15.75 -6.12 -2.53
N ILE A 442 -15.14 -7.17 -3.08
CA ILE A 442 -15.11 -7.40 -4.52
C ILE A 442 -16.05 -8.55 -4.85
N ARG A 443 -17.05 -8.25 -5.69
CA ARG A 443 -17.91 -9.22 -6.34
C ARG A 443 -17.31 -9.62 -7.68
N ILE A 444 -17.09 -10.92 -7.88
CA ILE A 444 -16.68 -11.48 -9.16
C ILE A 444 -17.91 -12.07 -9.82
N LEU A 445 -18.30 -11.52 -10.97
CA LEU A 445 -19.44 -12.03 -11.71
C LEU A 445 -19.07 -13.33 -12.44
N PRO A 446 -20.01 -14.30 -12.54
CA PRO A 446 -19.79 -15.49 -13.34
C PRO A 446 -19.41 -15.14 -14.78
N VAL A 447 -18.60 -15.98 -15.40
CA VAL A 447 -18.29 -15.82 -16.81
C VAL A 447 -19.57 -15.99 -17.62
N GLY A 448 -19.93 -14.95 -18.38
CA GLY A 448 -21.15 -14.92 -19.16
C GLY A 448 -20.96 -14.22 -20.50
N PRO A 449 -21.98 -14.21 -21.35
CA PRO A 449 -21.96 -13.45 -22.61
C PRO A 449 -21.62 -11.98 -22.37
N LEU A 450 -20.77 -11.41 -23.23
CA LEU A 450 -20.57 -9.97 -23.26
C LEU A 450 -21.76 -9.31 -23.95
N GLU A 451 -22.60 -8.64 -23.18
CA GLU A 451 -23.76 -7.94 -23.72
C GLU A 451 -23.37 -6.87 -24.75
N PRO A 452 -24.12 -6.73 -25.85
CA PRO A 452 -23.94 -5.64 -26.80
C PRO A 452 -23.98 -4.29 -26.09
N SER A 453 -22.90 -3.53 -26.19
CA SER A 453 -22.78 -2.24 -25.51
C SER A 453 -21.96 -1.26 -26.34
N LYS A 454 -22.08 0.02 -25.99
CA LYS A 454 -21.22 1.08 -26.55
C LYS A 454 -19.84 1.11 -25.90
N ALA A 455 -19.53 0.18 -25.01
CA ALA A 455 -18.28 0.15 -24.28
C ALA A 455 -17.09 -0.01 -25.23
N LEU A 456 -16.00 0.61 -24.82
CA LEU A 456 -14.68 0.47 -25.41
C LEU A 456 -13.82 -0.36 -24.44
N PHE A 457 -13.04 -1.29 -24.99
CA PHE A 457 -12.18 -2.17 -24.23
C PHE A 457 -10.74 -1.93 -24.64
N PHE A 458 -9.91 -1.50 -23.69
CA PHE A 458 -8.49 -1.28 -23.92
C PHE A 458 -7.68 -2.47 -23.37
N PRO A 459 -7.09 -3.33 -24.22
CA PRO A 459 -6.32 -4.50 -23.77
C PRO A 459 -5.06 -4.10 -23.00
N ILE A 460 -4.91 -4.61 -21.78
CA ILE A 460 -3.76 -4.32 -20.91
C ILE A 460 -2.90 -5.54 -20.60
N ALA A 461 -3.46 -6.74 -20.66
CA ALA A 461 -2.74 -7.98 -20.41
C ALA A 461 -3.36 -9.16 -21.16
N ASP A 462 -2.56 -10.18 -21.43
CA ASP A 462 -3.04 -11.44 -22.00
C ASP A 462 -3.56 -12.38 -20.89
N LEU A 463 -4.60 -13.15 -21.22
CA LEU A 463 -5.18 -14.17 -20.33
C LEU A 463 -5.07 -15.56 -20.94
N GLU A 464 -5.27 -16.57 -20.11
CA GLU A 464 -5.42 -17.94 -20.59
C GLU A 464 -6.56 -18.03 -21.62
N SER A 465 -6.29 -18.75 -22.71
CA SER A 465 -7.25 -18.95 -23.78
C SER A 465 -8.27 -20.00 -23.39
N ARG A 466 -9.53 -19.77 -23.77
CA ARG A 466 -10.56 -20.82 -23.80
C ARG A 466 -10.52 -21.53 -25.16
N PRO A 467 -11.14 -22.72 -25.32
CA PRO A 467 -11.20 -23.40 -26.60
C PRO A 467 -11.67 -22.46 -27.73
N ASN A 468 -10.75 -22.14 -28.65
CA ASN A 468 -10.95 -21.23 -29.79
C ASN A 468 -11.25 -19.75 -29.44
N MET A 469 -11.04 -19.31 -28.22
CA MET A 469 -11.28 -17.92 -27.80
C MET A 469 -10.09 -17.38 -26.98
N PRO A 470 -9.17 -16.63 -27.60
CA PRO A 470 -8.08 -16.01 -26.86
C PRO A 470 -8.64 -15.06 -25.79
N GLY A 471 -7.99 -15.07 -24.63
CA GLY A 471 -8.36 -14.25 -23.49
C GLY A 471 -7.52 -12.96 -23.44
N SER A 472 -8.16 -11.85 -23.09
CA SER A 472 -7.51 -10.57 -22.84
C SER A 472 -8.14 -9.89 -21.65
N ARG A 473 -7.30 -9.31 -20.79
CA ARG A 473 -7.73 -8.40 -19.73
C ARG A 473 -7.74 -6.98 -20.28
N CYS A 474 -8.82 -6.27 -20.03
CA CYS A 474 -9.07 -4.96 -20.59
C CYS A 474 -9.48 -3.97 -19.50
N ILE A 475 -9.29 -2.68 -19.78
CA ILE A 475 -10.02 -1.60 -19.11
C ILE A 475 -11.32 -1.34 -19.89
N GLU A 476 -12.46 -1.34 -19.19
CA GLU A 476 -13.77 -1.01 -19.76
C GLU A 476 -14.02 0.50 -19.63
N ILE A 477 -14.38 1.14 -20.75
CA ILE A 477 -14.62 2.58 -20.84
C ILE A 477 -15.96 2.83 -21.53
N ILE A 478 -16.87 3.59 -20.92
CA ILE A 478 -18.15 3.98 -21.52
C ILE A 478 -18.01 5.36 -22.17
N PRO A 479 -18.07 5.48 -23.50
CA PRO A 479 -17.91 6.76 -24.18
C PRO A 479 -18.98 7.77 -23.76
N THR A 480 -18.54 8.98 -23.42
CA THR A 480 -19.42 10.14 -23.16
C THR A 480 -19.33 11.18 -24.27
N GLU A 481 -18.16 11.26 -24.92
CA GLU A 481 -17.89 12.23 -25.98
C GLU A 481 -17.26 11.52 -27.18
N THR A 482 -17.76 11.83 -28.39
CA THR A 482 -17.23 11.31 -29.66
C THR A 482 -16.44 12.41 -30.38
N GLY A 483 -15.31 12.08 -30.99
CA GLY A 483 -14.54 13.05 -31.78
C GLY A 483 -13.06 12.69 -31.86
N ALA A 484 -12.22 13.69 -32.15
CA ALA A 484 -10.76 13.53 -32.27
C ALA A 484 -10.07 13.20 -30.94
N HIS A 485 -10.68 13.60 -29.82
CA HIS A 485 -10.21 13.31 -28.46
C HIS A 485 -11.36 12.70 -27.66
N PRO A 486 -11.71 11.43 -27.92
CA PRO A 486 -12.80 10.78 -27.21
C PRO A 486 -12.53 10.77 -25.70
N ALA A 487 -13.61 10.88 -24.95
CA ALA A 487 -13.62 10.71 -23.50
C ALA A 487 -14.70 9.71 -23.11
N GLY A 488 -14.45 8.99 -22.02
CA GLY A 488 -15.44 8.08 -21.46
C GLY A 488 -15.20 7.84 -19.98
N ILE A 489 -16.20 7.23 -19.34
CA ILE A 489 -16.18 6.90 -17.93
C ILE A 489 -15.49 5.55 -17.75
N PHE A 490 -14.52 5.50 -16.85
CA PHE A 490 -13.87 4.25 -16.45
C PHE A 490 -14.85 3.33 -15.70
N ARG A 491 -14.96 2.07 -16.13
CA ARG A 491 -15.82 1.04 -15.51
C ARG A 491 -15.05 -0.08 -14.82
N GLY A 492 -13.73 0.04 -14.68
CA GLY A 492 -12.91 -0.99 -14.05
C GLY A 492 -12.26 -1.95 -15.04
N VAL A 493 -11.59 -2.96 -14.48
CA VAL A 493 -11.02 -4.08 -15.22
C VAL A 493 -12.10 -5.09 -15.60
N ILE A 494 -11.98 -5.65 -16.81
CA ILE A 494 -12.83 -6.74 -17.31
C ILE A 494 -11.94 -7.79 -18.00
N ASP A 495 -12.24 -9.06 -17.79
CA ASP A 495 -11.64 -10.16 -18.55
C ASP A 495 -12.56 -10.53 -19.71
N ILE A 496 -12.00 -10.68 -20.91
CA ILE A 496 -12.75 -10.94 -22.15
C ILE A 496 -12.13 -12.11 -22.89
N TRP A 497 -12.95 -13.06 -23.31
CA TRP A 497 -12.58 -14.11 -24.26
C TRP A 497 -13.38 -13.91 -25.54
N ALA A 498 -12.69 -13.77 -26.67
CA ALA A 498 -13.35 -13.52 -27.95
C ALA A 498 -12.44 -13.86 -29.12
N THR A 499 -13.03 -14.07 -30.30
CA THR A 499 -12.27 -14.15 -31.55
C THR A 499 -11.99 -12.76 -32.11
N GLU A 500 -11.01 -12.61 -33.01
CA GLU A 500 -10.76 -11.32 -33.67
C GLU A 500 -11.98 -10.79 -34.44
N ALA A 501 -12.84 -11.68 -34.96
CA ALA A 501 -14.05 -11.32 -35.68
C ALA A 501 -15.11 -10.65 -34.78
N THR A 502 -15.02 -10.84 -33.46
CA THR A 502 -15.96 -10.28 -32.48
C THR A 502 -15.82 -8.77 -32.33
N PHE A 503 -14.62 -8.23 -32.56
CA PHE A 503 -14.31 -6.83 -32.30
C PHE A 503 -14.06 -6.02 -33.57
N GLU A 504 -14.42 -4.75 -33.50
CA GLU A 504 -13.90 -3.69 -34.36
C GLU A 504 -12.70 -3.05 -33.65
N LYS A 505 -11.57 -2.91 -34.34
CA LYS A 505 -10.37 -2.22 -33.83
C LYS A 505 -10.48 -0.73 -34.19
N LEU A 506 -10.77 0.10 -33.21
CA LEU A 506 -10.74 1.56 -33.32
C LEU A 506 -9.34 2.07 -32.98
N HIS A 507 -8.88 3.10 -33.67
CA HIS A 507 -7.54 3.63 -33.48
C HIS A 507 -7.61 5.07 -32.98
N TYR A 508 -6.91 5.34 -31.89
CA TYR A 508 -6.87 6.66 -31.26
C TYR A 508 -5.44 7.09 -31.01
N THR A 509 -5.16 8.39 -31.15
CA THR A 509 -3.89 8.98 -30.72
C THR A 509 -3.92 9.43 -29.26
N LYS A 510 -5.13 9.70 -28.73
CA LYS A 510 -5.41 10.03 -27.33
C LYS A 510 -6.82 9.59 -26.95
N LEU A 511 -6.98 8.98 -25.78
CA LEU A 511 -8.27 8.62 -25.18
C LEU A 511 -8.27 9.07 -23.72
N SER A 512 -9.35 9.68 -23.23
CA SER A 512 -9.44 10.17 -21.85
C SER A 512 -10.45 9.37 -21.03
N MET A 513 -10.02 8.93 -19.85
CA MET A 513 -10.83 8.26 -18.84
C MET A 513 -11.21 9.27 -17.75
N LEU A 514 -12.46 9.69 -17.75
CA LEU A 514 -13.03 10.56 -16.74
C LEU A 514 -13.18 9.79 -15.43
N SER A 515 -12.96 10.46 -14.30
CA SER A 515 -13.17 9.86 -12.99
C SER A 515 -14.64 9.53 -12.76
N GLY A 516 -15.56 10.44 -13.10
CA GLY A 516 -17.00 10.31 -12.92
C GLY A 516 -17.79 11.39 -13.66
N VAL A 517 -19.12 11.37 -13.52
CA VAL A 517 -20.06 12.35 -14.13
C VAL A 517 -20.06 13.66 -13.39
#